data_AF-A0A7S1Z719-F1
#
_entry.id   AF-A0A7S1Z719-F1
#
_cell.length_a   1.000
_cell.length_b   1.000
_cell.length_c   1.000
_cell.angle_alpha   90.00
_cell.angle_beta   90.00
_cell.angle_gamma   90.00
#
_symmetry.space_group_name_H-M   'P 1'
#
loop_
_entity.id
_entity.type
_entity.pdbx_description
1 polymer ?
#
loop_
_entity_poly.entity_id
_entity_poly.type
_entity_poly.pdbx_seq_one_letter_code
_entity_poly.pdbx_strand_id
1 'polypeptide(L)'
;RYPSAQEALAALVRDGGGVLRLAASSDHVDAAVALWDRRTSDELKFVWKEVRTDVPYLEEVRRGADRPARRARFSKSRSSSDGVLKVLASLAPRHTECLQMLARLQREGGDGSKGVPYASWKEKCREAMYVTGDGALRAILTELLDHGAAEYRRDENTRAEIICVPHSDAVLGQILDFRRG
;
A
#
# COMPACT_ATOMS: atom_id res chain seq x y z
N ARG A 1 -16.79 -2.68 3.13
CA ARG A 1 -15.47 -2.40 3.76
C ARG A 1 -15.39 -1.00 4.33
N TYR A 2 -15.94 0.02 3.66
CA TYR A 2 -16.01 1.36 4.25
C TYR A 2 -17.13 1.42 5.31
N PRO A 3 -16.89 2.03 6.48
CA PRO A 3 -17.90 2.21 7.52
C PRO A 3 -19.15 2.94 7.02
N SER A 4 -18.99 4.02 6.25
CA SER A 4 -20.11 4.80 5.69
C SER A 4 -21.08 3.98 4.85
N ALA A 5 -20.58 2.98 4.12
CA ALA A 5 -21.43 2.08 3.34
C ALA A 5 -22.22 1.10 4.23
N GLN A 6 -21.66 0.72 5.40
CA GLN A 6 -22.38 -0.12 6.36
C GLN A 6 -23.47 0.69 7.10
N GLU A 7 -23.18 1.94 7.44
CA GLU A 7 -24.17 2.85 8.04
C GLU A 7 -25.34 3.11 7.08
N ALA A 8 -25.07 3.33 5.79
CA ALA A 8 -26.13 3.48 4.79
C ALA A 8 -27.00 2.22 4.66
N LEU A 9 -26.37 1.04 4.74
CA LEU A 9 -27.09 -0.24 4.68
C LEU A 9 -27.96 -0.46 5.92
N ALA A 10 -27.47 -0.07 7.11
CA ALA A 10 -28.25 -0.10 8.34
C ALA A 10 -29.42 0.88 8.32
N ALA A 11 -29.20 2.10 7.81
CA ALA A 11 -30.27 3.07 7.60
C ALA A 11 -31.37 2.55 6.68
N LEU A 12 -31.00 1.89 5.57
CA LEU A 12 -31.97 1.28 4.64
C LEU A 12 -32.84 0.20 5.30
N VAL A 13 -32.24 -0.67 6.12
CA VAL A 13 -32.98 -1.72 6.82
C VAL A 13 -33.91 -1.13 7.88
N ARG A 14 -33.44 -0.12 8.61
CA ARG A 14 -34.22 0.58 9.65
C ARG A 14 -35.41 1.34 9.05
N ASP A 15 -35.15 2.17 8.04
CA ASP A 15 -36.15 3.07 7.44
C ASP A 15 -37.13 2.29 6.54
N GLY A 16 -36.75 1.09 6.09
CA GLY A 16 -37.60 0.17 5.33
C GLY A 16 -38.77 -0.44 6.12
N GLY A 17 -38.94 -0.14 7.41
CA GLY A 17 -40.16 -0.40 8.18
C GLY A 17 -40.61 -1.88 8.21
N GLY A 18 -39.69 -2.83 8.06
CA GLY A 18 -39.98 -4.27 7.99
C GLY A 18 -40.34 -4.82 6.60
N VAL A 19 -40.40 -3.97 5.57
CA VAL A 19 -40.55 -4.38 4.17
C VAL A 19 -39.23 -4.91 3.61
N LEU A 20 -38.13 -4.24 3.97
CA LEU A 20 -36.79 -4.65 3.54
C LEU A 20 -36.22 -5.67 4.51
N ARG A 21 -35.77 -6.82 3.98
CA ARG A 21 -35.02 -7.83 4.73
C ARG A 21 -33.65 -8.02 4.10
N LEU A 22 -32.64 -8.12 4.95
CA LEU A 22 -31.26 -8.30 4.54
C LEU A 22 -30.83 -9.76 4.77
N ALA A 23 -30.30 -10.37 3.72
CA ALA A 23 -29.50 -11.58 3.82
C ALA A 23 -28.10 -11.26 3.30
N ALA A 24 -27.08 -11.64 4.06
CA ALA A 24 -25.69 -11.35 3.73
C ALA A 24 -24.79 -12.54 4.12
N SER A 25 -23.70 -12.72 3.38
CA SER A 25 -22.61 -13.63 3.71
C SER A 25 -21.35 -12.85 4.07
N SER A 26 -20.46 -13.49 4.82
CA SER A 26 -19.17 -12.92 5.21
C SER A 26 -18.10 -14.01 5.22
N ASP A 27 -17.06 -13.82 4.40
CA ASP A 27 -15.96 -14.78 4.27
C ASP A 27 -14.68 -14.34 4.97
N HIS A 28 -14.57 -13.06 5.38
CA HIS A 28 -13.38 -12.57 6.08
C HIS A 28 -13.50 -12.82 7.58
N VAL A 29 -12.46 -13.39 8.19
CA VAL A 29 -12.45 -13.74 9.63
C VAL A 29 -12.77 -12.53 10.53
N ASP A 30 -12.19 -11.37 10.22
CA ASP A 30 -12.41 -10.14 11.00
C ASP A 30 -13.58 -9.29 10.52
N ALA A 31 -14.45 -9.78 9.62
CA ALA A 31 -15.48 -8.95 9.02
C ALA A 31 -16.39 -8.27 10.06
N ALA A 32 -16.80 -9.00 11.09
CA ALA A 32 -17.70 -8.46 12.10
C ALA A 32 -17.06 -7.32 12.90
N VAL A 33 -15.81 -7.50 13.31
CA VAL A 33 -15.06 -6.51 14.11
C VAL A 33 -14.64 -5.30 13.27
N ALA A 34 -14.27 -5.53 12.00
CA ALA A 34 -13.75 -4.47 11.15
C ALA A 34 -14.83 -3.61 10.47
N LEU A 35 -16.06 -4.13 10.32
CA LEU A 35 -17.10 -3.48 9.52
C LEU A 35 -18.24 -2.87 10.34
N TRP A 36 -18.60 -3.47 11.48
CA TRP A 36 -19.74 -3.05 12.25
C TRP A 36 -19.32 -2.55 13.62
N ASP A 37 -19.57 -1.27 13.86
CA ASP A 37 -19.56 -0.74 15.22
C ASP A 37 -20.80 -1.24 15.99
N ARG A 38 -20.83 -0.98 17.28
CA ARG A 38 -21.92 -1.43 18.15
C ARG A 38 -23.28 -0.93 17.68
N ARG A 39 -23.34 0.31 17.19
CA ARG A 39 -24.57 0.95 16.67
C ARG A 39 -25.08 0.23 15.42
N THR A 40 -24.23 0.06 14.42
CA THR A 40 -24.58 -0.57 13.14
C THR A 40 -24.97 -2.02 13.35
N SER A 41 -24.30 -2.73 14.27
CA SER A 41 -24.67 -4.10 14.65
C SER A 41 -26.06 -4.18 15.29
N ASP A 42 -26.40 -3.23 16.18
CA ASP A 42 -27.71 -3.17 16.83
C ASP A 42 -28.84 -2.79 15.86
N GLU A 43 -28.56 -1.92 14.88
CA GLU A 43 -29.51 -1.54 13.84
C GLU A 43 -29.81 -2.68 12.85
N LEU A 44 -28.78 -3.44 12.46
CA LEU A 44 -28.91 -4.54 11.49
C LEU A 44 -29.54 -5.81 12.08
N LYS A 45 -29.50 -5.97 13.42
CA LYS A 45 -30.12 -7.09 14.15
C LYS A 45 -29.81 -8.45 13.52
N PHE A 46 -28.52 -8.70 13.25
CA PHE A 46 -28.10 -9.94 12.59
C PHE A 46 -28.46 -11.18 13.41
N VAL A 47 -29.04 -12.17 12.72
CA VAL A 47 -29.13 -13.54 13.21
C VAL A 47 -28.03 -14.35 12.53
N TRP A 48 -27.03 -14.73 13.31
CA TRP A 48 -25.89 -15.47 12.81
C TRP A 48 -26.25 -16.93 12.59
N LYS A 49 -25.99 -17.41 11.37
CA LYS A 49 -26.14 -18.82 11.02
C LYS A 49 -24.84 -19.33 10.45
N GLU A 50 -24.32 -20.41 11.04
CA GLU A 50 -23.16 -21.09 10.50
C GLU A 50 -23.59 -21.92 9.28
N VAL A 51 -23.00 -21.60 8.13
CA VAL A 51 -23.19 -22.32 6.88
C VAL A 51 -21.81 -22.52 6.27
N ARG A 52 -21.24 -23.71 6.45
CA ARG A 52 -19.96 -24.10 5.84
C ARG A 52 -20.25 -24.84 4.55
N THR A 53 -19.74 -24.33 3.44
CA THR A 53 -19.80 -25.00 2.15
C THR A 53 -18.37 -25.29 1.72
N ASP A 54 -18.07 -26.53 1.33
CA ASP A 54 -16.76 -26.90 0.77
C ASP A 54 -16.64 -26.54 -0.73
N VAL A 55 -17.50 -25.63 -1.21
CA VAL A 55 -17.53 -25.16 -2.59
C VAL A 55 -16.41 -24.13 -2.79
N PRO A 56 -15.62 -24.24 -3.87
CA PRO A 56 -14.52 -23.30 -4.11
C PRO A 56 -15.03 -21.90 -4.52
N TYR A 57 -14.32 -20.87 -4.04
CA TYR A 57 -14.57 -19.45 -4.28
C TYR A 57 -14.20 -18.97 -5.70
N LEU A 58 -14.57 -19.71 -6.75
CA LEU A 58 -14.10 -19.42 -8.11
C LEU A 58 -14.58 -18.04 -8.59
N GLU A 59 -15.84 -17.70 -8.35
CA GLU A 59 -16.42 -16.44 -8.82
C GLU A 59 -16.01 -15.24 -7.97
N GLU A 60 -15.85 -15.43 -6.66
CA GLU A 60 -15.38 -14.42 -5.72
C GLU A 60 -13.90 -14.08 -5.98
N VAL A 61 -13.07 -15.08 -6.25
CA VAL A 61 -11.66 -14.88 -6.64
C VAL A 61 -11.57 -14.26 -8.03
N ARG A 62 -12.37 -14.72 -9.00
CA ARG A 62 -12.44 -14.10 -10.34
C ARG A 62 -12.85 -12.64 -10.27
N ARG A 63 -13.94 -12.29 -9.60
CA ARG A 63 -14.38 -10.89 -9.40
C ARG A 63 -13.38 -10.09 -8.55
N GLY A 64 -12.75 -10.74 -7.57
CA GLY A 64 -11.65 -10.16 -6.79
C GLY A 64 -10.43 -9.81 -7.62
N ALA A 65 -10.12 -10.62 -8.65
CA ALA A 65 -9.04 -10.43 -9.61
C ALA A 65 -9.42 -9.48 -10.77
N ASP A 66 -10.68 -9.52 -11.22
CA ASP A 66 -11.22 -8.76 -12.37
C ASP A 66 -11.69 -7.36 -12.02
N ARG A 67 -11.73 -6.97 -10.74
CA ARG A 67 -11.76 -5.55 -10.41
C ARG A 67 -10.47 -4.97 -11.02
N PRO A 68 -10.50 -4.11 -12.06
CA PRO A 68 -9.29 -3.64 -12.73
C PRO A 68 -8.35 -2.94 -11.73
N ALA A 69 -8.94 -2.36 -10.69
CA ALA A 69 -8.25 -1.80 -9.55
C ALA A 69 -7.45 -2.82 -8.71
N ARG A 70 -7.64 -4.15 -8.77
CA ARG A 70 -6.93 -5.13 -7.91
C ARG A 70 -5.74 -5.81 -8.58
N ARG A 71 -5.86 -6.22 -9.84
CA ARG A 71 -4.69 -6.55 -10.69
C ARG A 71 -3.81 -5.34 -10.93
N ALA A 72 -4.42 -4.19 -11.21
CA ALA A 72 -3.72 -2.92 -11.13
C ALA A 72 -3.45 -2.47 -9.68
N ARG A 73 -3.90 -3.11 -8.58
CA ARG A 73 -3.36 -2.83 -7.23
C ARG A 73 -2.18 -3.73 -6.91
N PHE A 74 -2.02 -4.91 -7.49
CA PHE A 74 -0.74 -5.61 -7.27
C PHE A 74 0.42 -4.88 -7.98
N SER A 75 0.17 -4.27 -9.15
CA SER A 75 1.15 -3.41 -9.83
C SER A 75 1.05 -1.91 -9.49
N LYS A 76 -0.14 -1.33 -9.24
CA LYS A 76 -0.32 0.07 -8.77
C LYS A 76 -0.56 0.25 -7.27
N SER A 77 -0.71 -0.76 -6.41
CA SER A 77 -0.52 -0.54 -4.95
C SER A 77 0.96 -0.29 -4.67
N ARG A 78 1.83 -0.81 -5.53
CA ARG A 78 3.20 -0.35 -5.71
C ARG A 78 3.32 0.96 -6.51
N SER A 79 2.24 1.69 -6.80
CA SER A 79 2.27 2.97 -7.54
C SER A 79 1.25 4.03 -7.08
N SER A 80 0.44 3.74 -6.06
CA SER A 80 -0.61 4.60 -5.52
C SER A 80 -0.16 5.08 -4.16
N SER A 81 -0.39 6.37 -3.86
CA SER A 81 -0.04 7.02 -2.59
C SER A 81 -0.31 6.16 -1.35
N ASP A 82 -1.54 5.63 -1.21
CA ASP A 82 -1.96 4.84 -0.05
C ASP A 82 -1.23 3.50 0.10
N GLY A 83 -0.81 2.89 -1.03
CA GLY A 83 -0.03 1.65 -1.00
C GLY A 83 1.42 1.91 -0.61
N VAL A 84 2.00 3.00 -1.10
CA VAL A 84 3.35 3.43 -0.73
C VAL A 84 3.42 3.78 0.76
N LEU A 85 2.45 4.53 1.29
CA LEU A 85 2.40 4.86 2.72
C LEU A 85 2.30 3.62 3.61
N LYS A 86 1.57 2.58 3.17
CA LYS A 86 1.52 1.28 3.87
C LYS A 86 2.85 0.55 3.83
N VAL A 87 3.53 0.56 2.68
CA VAL A 87 4.89 -0.01 2.56
C VAL A 87 5.86 0.73 3.47
N LEU A 88 5.82 2.07 3.49
CA LEU A 88 6.61 2.91 4.39
C LEU A 88 6.33 2.62 5.88
N ALA A 89 5.07 2.35 6.24
CA ALA A 89 4.70 1.96 7.60
C ALA A 89 5.21 0.55 7.99
N SER A 90 5.45 -0.34 7.02
CA SER A 90 5.98 -1.69 7.27
C SER A 90 7.51 -1.79 7.26
N LEU A 91 8.21 -0.90 6.57
CA LEU A 91 9.69 -0.92 6.47
C LEU A 91 10.38 -0.67 7.82
N ALA A 92 11.68 -0.93 7.97
CA ALA A 92 12.38 -0.42 9.15
C ALA A 92 12.60 1.11 9.04
N PRO A 93 12.67 1.86 10.17
CA PRO A 93 12.81 3.32 10.15
C PRO A 93 13.97 3.83 9.27
N ARG A 94 15.14 3.19 9.39
CA ARG A 94 16.32 3.54 8.57
C ARG A 94 16.11 3.33 7.06
N HIS A 95 15.27 2.37 6.68
CA HIS A 95 14.96 2.12 5.26
C HIS A 95 14.04 3.21 4.71
N THR A 96 13.11 3.70 5.55
CA THR A 96 12.26 4.85 5.23
C THR A 96 13.11 6.12 5.03
N GLU A 97 14.08 6.36 5.91
CA GLU A 97 15.00 7.50 5.80
C GLU A 97 15.86 7.43 4.53
N CYS A 98 16.42 6.26 4.21
CA CYS A 98 17.19 6.05 2.99
C CYS A 98 16.35 6.26 1.72
N LEU A 99 15.09 5.81 1.73
CA LEU A 99 14.14 6.01 0.65
C LEU A 99 13.72 7.48 0.50
N GLN A 100 13.53 8.20 1.61
CA GLN A 100 13.28 9.64 1.61
C GLN A 100 14.46 10.40 1.01
N MET A 101 15.70 10.02 1.35
CA MET A 101 16.90 10.61 0.72
C MET A 101 16.94 10.38 -0.78
N LEU A 102 16.61 9.17 -1.24
CA LEU A 102 16.53 8.86 -2.67
C LEU A 102 15.46 9.75 -3.36
N ALA A 103 14.28 9.88 -2.76
CA ALA A 103 13.20 10.73 -3.27
C ALA A 103 13.60 12.22 -3.32
N ARG A 104 14.36 12.72 -2.34
CA ARG A 104 14.90 14.11 -2.36
C ARG A 104 15.83 14.32 -3.54
N LEU A 105 16.80 13.42 -3.72
CA LEU A 105 17.79 13.53 -4.80
C LEU A 105 17.14 13.44 -6.19
N GLN A 106 16.12 12.59 -6.35
CA GLN A 106 15.37 12.48 -7.60
C GLN A 106 14.59 13.76 -7.92
N ARG A 107 14.07 14.46 -6.90
CA ARG A 107 13.35 15.73 -7.05
C ARG A 107 14.29 16.91 -7.31
N GLU A 108 15.44 16.96 -6.65
CA GLU A 108 16.49 17.96 -6.88
C GLU A 108 17.07 17.86 -8.30
N GLY A 109 17.12 16.66 -8.88
CA GLY A 109 17.56 16.41 -10.25
C GLY A 109 16.63 16.95 -11.36
N GLY A 110 15.45 17.49 -11.01
CA GLY A 110 14.54 18.20 -11.92
C GLY A 110 13.83 17.34 -12.98
N ASP A 111 14.20 16.07 -13.11
CA ASP A 111 13.63 15.13 -14.07
C ASP A 111 13.15 13.91 -13.29
N GLY A 112 11.92 13.95 -12.79
CA GLY A 112 11.34 12.92 -11.92
C GLY A 112 11.30 11.51 -12.52
N SER A 113 11.71 11.35 -13.78
CA SER A 113 11.85 10.08 -14.50
C SER A 113 13.29 9.54 -14.57
N LYS A 114 14.31 10.38 -14.31
CA LYS A 114 15.72 10.00 -14.35
C LYS A 114 16.16 9.59 -12.95
N GLY A 115 16.54 8.33 -12.80
CA GLY A 115 17.05 7.83 -11.53
C GLY A 115 18.35 8.48 -11.11
N VAL A 116 18.68 8.27 -9.84
CA VAL A 116 19.89 8.79 -9.18
C VAL A 116 21.00 7.75 -9.26
N PRO A 117 22.25 8.14 -9.57
CA PRO A 117 23.38 7.22 -9.48
C PRO A 117 23.56 6.67 -8.06
N TYR A 118 23.78 5.35 -7.93
CA TYR A 118 24.01 4.70 -6.64
C TYR A 118 25.15 5.34 -5.85
N ALA A 119 26.22 5.78 -6.54
CA ALA A 119 27.35 6.45 -5.90
C ALA A 119 26.94 7.74 -5.17
N SER A 120 26.11 8.58 -5.81
CA SER A 120 25.63 9.84 -5.23
C SER A 120 24.66 9.60 -4.09
N TRP A 121 23.74 8.63 -4.23
CA TRP A 121 22.84 8.25 -3.15
C TRP A 121 23.61 7.69 -1.94
N LYS A 122 24.61 6.85 -2.19
CA LYS A 122 25.50 6.31 -1.15
C LYS A 122 26.26 7.39 -0.40
N GLU A 123 26.83 8.36 -1.11
CA GLU A 123 27.53 9.48 -0.49
C GLU A 123 26.60 10.25 0.45
N LYS A 124 25.40 10.60 -0.02
CA LYS A 124 24.40 11.32 0.78
C LYS A 124 23.89 10.52 1.98
N CYS A 125 23.70 9.21 1.83
CA CYS A 125 23.32 8.34 2.95
C CYS A 125 24.46 8.19 3.98
N ARG A 126 25.72 8.31 3.57
CA ARG A 126 26.87 8.33 4.50
C ARG A 126 27.01 9.67 5.21
N GLU A 127 26.84 10.79 4.50
CA GLU A 127 26.86 12.13 5.09
C GLU A 127 25.81 12.29 6.19
N ALA A 128 24.60 11.76 5.95
CA ALA A 128 23.50 11.78 6.91
C ALA A 128 23.56 10.65 7.96
N MET A 129 24.61 9.82 7.94
CA MET A 129 24.84 8.71 8.88
C MET A 129 23.73 7.64 8.93
N TYR A 130 22.95 7.46 7.85
CA TYR A 130 21.90 6.42 7.80
C TYR A 130 22.47 4.99 7.69
N VAL A 131 23.68 4.86 7.14
CA VAL A 131 24.36 3.57 6.92
C VAL A 131 25.82 3.61 7.35
N THR A 132 26.27 2.51 7.94
CA THR A 132 27.64 2.34 8.43
C THR A 132 28.61 1.87 7.33
N GLY A 133 28.11 1.23 6.27
CA GLY A 133 28.94 0.70 5.18
C GLY A 133 28.13 0.29 3.94
N ASP A 134 28.84 -0.01 2.84
CA ASP A 134 28.22 -0.34 1.54
C ASP A 134 27.36 -1.61 1.59
N GLY A 135 27.81 -2.63 2.31
CA GLY A 135 27.04 -3.88 2.47
C GLY A 135 25.68 -3.65 3.14
N ALA A 136 25.61 -2.75 4.12
CA ALA A 136 24.35 -2.38 4.78
C ALA A 136 23.42 -1.61 3.82
N LEU A 137 23.97 -0.70 3.02
CA LEU A 137 23.19 0.05 2.02
C LEU A 137 22.66 -0.87 0.90
N ARG A 138 23.45 -1.85 0.47
CA ARG A 138 22.99 -2.87 -0.50
C ARG A 138 21.90 -3.76 0.07
N ALA A 139 21.98 -4.15 1.34
CA ALA A 139 20.92 -4.92 2.00
C ALA A 139 19.61 -4.11 2.06
N ILE A 140 19.69 -2.83 2.43
CA ILE A 140 18.55 -1.89 2.40
C ILE A 140 17.98 -1.79 0.98
N LEU A 141 18.85 -1.65 -0.04
CA LEU A 141 18.40 -1.57 -1.43
C LEU A 141 17.64 -2.83 -1.85
N THR A 142 18.14 -4.02 -1.50
CA THR A 142 17.43 -5.29 -1.79
C THR A 142 16.05 -5.30 -1.16
N GLU A 143 15.92 -4.91 0.11
CA GLU A 143 14.63 -4.84 0.79
C GLU A 143 13.69 -3.83 0.10
N LEU A 144 14.19 -2.67 -0.31
CA LEU A 144 13.41 -1.68 -1.06
C LEU A 144 12.95 -2.20 -2.43
N LEU A 145 13.77 -3.00 -3.12
CA LEU A 145 13.42 -3.65 -4.38
C LEU A 145 12.37 -4.76 -4.17
N ASP A 146 12.51 -5.56 -3.13
CA ASP A 146 11.57 -6.65 -2.77
C ASP A 146 10.18 -6.11 -2.45
N HIS A 147 10.11 -4.94 -1.81
CA HIS A 147 8.87 -4.21 -1.58
C HIS A 147 8.42 -3.38 -2.80
N GLY A 148 9.26 -3.26 -3.84
CA GLY A 148 9.04 -2.46 -5.05
C GLY A 148 8.81 -0.99 -4.75
N ALA A 149 9.48 -0.49 -3.71
CA ALA A 149 9.56 0.93 -3.38
C ALA A 149 10.66 1.65 -4.18
N ALA A 150 11.62 0.89 -4.72
CA ALA A 150 12.65 1.37 -5.63
C ALA A 150 12.74 0.46 -6.86
N GLU A 151 13.36 0.98 -7.92
CA GLU A 151 13.77 0.25 -9.12
C GLU A 151 15.28 0.44 -9.33
N TYR A 152 15.95 -0.61 -9.76
CA TYR A 152 17.36 -0.61 -10.13
C TYR A 152 17.47 -0.78 -11.65
N ARG A 153 18.25 0.10 -12.29
CA ARG A 153 18.59 0.04 -13.71
C ARG A 153 20.09 0.20 -13.87
N ARG A 154 20.69 -0.59 -14.75
CA ARG A 154 22.07 -0.35 -15.19
C ARG A 154 22.03 0.40 -16.52
N ASP A 155 22.68 1.56 -16.56
CA ASP A 155 22.81 2.33 -17.80
C ASP A 155 23.76 1.59 -18.76
N GLU A 156 23.30 1.33 -19.98
CA GLU A 156 24.05 0.53 -20.97
C GLU A 156 25.29 1.26 -21.50
N ASN A 157 25.27 2.59 -21.53
CA ASN A 157 26.34 3.41 -22.11
C ASN A 157 27.45 3.70 -21.09
N THR A 158 27.07 4.02 -19.85
CA THR A 158 28.00 4.44 -18.80
C THR A 158 28.33 3.32 -17.82
N ARG A 159 27.64 2.17 -17.90
CA ARG A 159 27.67 1.06 -16.91
C ARG A 159 27.35 1.51 -15.48
N ALA A 160 26.80 2.72 -15.32
CA ALA A 160 26.46 3.28 -14.03
C ALA A 160 25.23 2.56 -13.46
N GLU A 161 25.26 2.34 -12.14
CA GLU A 161 24.14 1.81 -11.38
C GLU A 161 23.19 2.97 -11.06
N ILE A 162 21.99 2.95 -11.62
CA ILE A 162 20.97 3.98 -11.48
C ILE A 162 19.80 3.42 -10.66
N ILE A 163 19.33 4.18 -9.68
CA ILE A 163 18.23 3.79 -8.79
C ILE A 163 17.17 4.88 -8.84
N CYS A 164 15.91 4.49 -8.97
CA CYS A 164 14.80 5.45 -8.92
C CYS A 164 13.68 4.94 -8.03
N VAL A 165 12.89 5.89 -7.54
CA VAL A 165 11.58 5.64 -6.98
C VAL A 165 10.58 5.69 -8.14
N PRO A 166 9.89 4.58 -8.50
CA PRO A 166 9.05 4.50 -9.70
C PRO A 166 7.67 5.12 -9.49
N HIS A 167 7.64 6.36 -9.02
CA HIS A 167 6.43 7.07 -8.65
C HIS A 167 6.42 8.49 -9.21
N SER A 168 5.21 9.07 -9.35
CA SER A 168 5.05 10.46 -9.77
C SER A 168 5.54 11.43 -8.70
N ASP A 169 5.91 12.65 -9.10
CA ASP A 169 6.39 13.70 -8.20
C ASP A 169 5.43 14.01 -7.04
N ALA A 170 4.11 13.93 -7.29
CA ALA A 170 3.10 14.07 -6.25
C ALA A 170 3.20 13.01 -5.15
N VAL A 171 3.57 11.77 -5.50
CA VAL A 171 3.79 10.68 -4.54
C VAL A 171 5.15 10.83 -3.86
N LEU A 172 6.18 11.31 -4.56
CA LEU A 172 7.47 11.66 -3.94
C LEU A 172 7.27 12.69 -2.82
N GLY A 173 6.46 13.72 -3.04
CA GLY A 173 6.09 14.69 -1.99
C GLY A 173 5.52 14.02 -0.74
N GLN A 174 4.59 13.07 -0.91
CA GLN A 174 4.00 12.34 0.21
C GLN A 174 4.99 11.42 0.94
N ILE A 175 5.94 10.81 0.22
CA ILE A 175 7.03 10.03 0.84
C ILE A 175 7.90 10.93 1.72
N LEU A 176 8.18 12.15 1.26
CA LEU A 176 8.97 13.13 2.02
C LEU A 176 8.24 13.67 3.24
N ASP A 177 6.93 13.87 3.14
CA ASP A 177 6.08 14.34 4.23
C ASP A 177 5.70 13.24 5.22
N PHE A 178 5.94 11.97 4.87
CA PHE A 178 5.64 10.85 5.74
C PHE A 178 6.48 10.91 7.03
N ARG A 179 5.77 11.11 8.14
CA ARG A 179 6.30 10.93 9.50
C ARG A 179 5.63 9.71 10.10
N ARG A 180 6.43 8.81 10.66
CA ARG A 180 5.89 7.75 11.52
C ARG A 180 5.31 8.40 12.77
N GLY A 181 4.02 8.17 13.00
CA GLY A 181 3.36 8.45 14.28
C GLY A 181 3.73 7.42 15.33
#